data_AF-A0A445MZS4-F1
#
_entry.id   AF-A0A445MZS4-F1
#
_cell.length_a   1.000
_cell.length_b   1.000
_cell.length_c   1.000
_cell.angle_alpha   90.00
_cell.angle_beta   90.00
_cell.angle_gamma   90.00
#
_symmetry.space_group_name_H-M   'P 1'
#
loop_
_entity.id
_entity.type
_entity.pdbx_description
1 polymer ?
#
loop_
_entity_poly.entity_id
_entity_poly.type
_entity_poly.pdbx_seq_one_letter_code
_entity_poly.pdbx_strand_id
1 'polypeptide(L)'
;MQHAICKKCILPETFPGISFNDQGVCSYCQKEESILAKASEKKAEYRNNFDRIMLETKGKAPSYDVIMAYSGGKDSTYTIKLLKELYGLNILAVTFDNHFVSPGAWKNIEKVTDTLTVDHIRIRPPWPVIQKMFCLTANNDIFSRTTLLRASSICTACIGLVKSLALKAALEMSIPLVAFGWSPGQAPIQSAIMKTNPALIRQTQSALIKAFPEDLGHELRNFFLPGSYYDFYKDRFPQNIHPLAFFDYNEDRIINELAGMGWQAPKDTDTNSSNCLLNAFANQVHITRNGFHPYVWEIANMVRQGVMERQEGIEKIYTEQDSQMVKYAKDRLGL
;
A
#
# COMPACT_ATOMS: atom_id res chain seq x y z
N MET A 1 -5.37 -0.07 31.39
CA MET A 1 -6.66 -0.80 31.32
C MET A 1 -6.59 -1.69 30.09
N GLN A 2 -7.00 -2.95 30.21
CA GLN A 2 -6.98 -3.87 29.08
C GLN A 2 -8.19 -3.55 28.19
N HIS A 3 -7.93 -2.98 27.01
CA HIS A 3 -8.97 -2.59 26.08
C HIS A 3 -9.73 -3.82 25.57
N ALA A 4 -11.06 -3.74 25.44
CA ALA A 4 -11.83 -4.83 24.85
C ALA A 4 -11.46 -5.02 23.37
N ILE A 5 -11.24 -6.26 22.96
CA ILE A 5 -10.92 -6.65 21.58
C ILE A 5 -12.03 -7.58 21.07
N CYS A 6 -12.49 -7.39 19.84
CA CYS A 6 -13.51 -8.22 19.22
C CYS A 6 -13.15 -9.71 19.28
N LYS A 7 -14.12 -10.55 19.69
CA LYS A 7 -13.92 -12.01 19.74
C LYS A 7 -13.91 -12.69 18.36
N LYS A 8 -14.54 -12.08 17.35
CA LYS A 8 -14.63 -12.63 15.97
C LYS A 8 -13.53 -12.12 15.03
N CYS A 9 -13.09 -10.87 15.17
CA CYS A 9 -11.92 -10.35 14.46
C CYS A 9 -10.85 -9.95 15.48
N ILE A 10 -10.25 -8.77 15.33
CA ILE A 10 -9.24 -8.23 16.24
C ILE A 10 -9.36 -6.71 16.46
N LEU A 11 -10.46 -6.08 16.04
CA LEU A 11 -10.65 -4.64 16.23
C LEU A 11 -10.77 -4.30 17.73
N PRO A 12 -10.06 -3.28 18.23
CA PRO A 12 -10.15 -2.82 19.62
C PRO A 12 -11.33 -1.87 19.82
N GLU A 13 -11.78 -1.71 21.05
CA GLU A 13 -12.80 -0.72 21.45
C GLU A 13 -12.41 0.73 21.16
N THR A 14 -11.11 0.99 21.02
CA THR A 14 -10.57 2.30 20.65
C THR A 14 -10.73 2.61 19.15
N PHE A 15 -11.13 1.64 18.33
CA PHE A 15 -11.31 1.86 16.90
C PHE A 15 -12.52 2.80 16.65
N PRO A 16 -12.36 3.92 15.91
CA PRO A 16 -13.41 4.93 15.79
C PRO A 16 -14.73 4.39 15.24
N GLY A 17 -15.83 4.66 15.95
CA GLY A 17 -17.19 4.27 15.53
C GLY A 17 -17.56 2.80 15.77
N ILE A 18 -16.72 2.05 16.48
CA ILE A 18 -17.00 0.66 16.86
C ILE A 18 -18.01 0.59 18.01
N SER A 19 -18.82 -0.46 18.02
CA SER A 19 -19.65 -0.85 19.17
C SER A 19 -19.65 -2.37 19.29
N PHE A 20 -19.94 -2.89 20.48
CA PHE A 20 -19.93 -4.33 20.78
C PHE A 20 -21.33 -4.77 21.22
N ASN A 21 -21.72 -5.99 20.83
CA ASN A 21 -22.88 -6.65 21.43
C ASN A 21 -22.48 -7.38 22.73
N ASP A 22 -23.47 -7.94 23.43
CA ASP A 22 -23.27 -8.65 24.70
C ASP A 22 -22.36 -9.90 24.58
N GLN A 23 -22.16 -10.40 23.36
CA GLN A 23 -21.25 -11.53 23.09
C GLN A 23 -19.79 -11.08 22.88
N GLY A 24 -19.52 -9.77 22.81
CA GLY A 24 -18.18 -9.23 22.53
C GLY A 24 -17.83 -9.20 21.03
N VAL A 25 -18.84 -9.18 20.15
CA VAL A 25 -18.67 -9.08 18.69
C VAL A 25 -18.92 -7.65 18.23
N CYS A 26 -17.97 -7.09 17.49
CA CYS A 26 -18.05 -5.70 17.03
C CYS A 26 -19.08 -5.47 15.92
N SER A 27 -19.57 -4.25 15.79
CA SER A 27 -20.57 -3.82 14.80
C SER A 27 -20.17 -4.07 13.34
N TYR A 28 -18.86 -4.08 13.04
CA TYR A 28 -18.36 -4.43 11.70
C TYR A 28 -18.53 -5.92 11.39
N CYS A 29 -18.19 -6.80 12.33
CA CYS A 29 -18.40 -8.24 12.20
C CYS A 29 -19.89 -8.61 12.07
N GLN A 30 -20.76 -7.88 12.76
CA GLN A 30 -22.22 -8.09 12.69
C GLN A 30 -22.78 -7.73 11.31
N LYS A 31 -22.25 -6.69 10.64
CA LYS A 31 -22.68 -6.28 9.29
C LYS A 31 -22.20 -7.24 8.19
N GLU A 32 -21.04 -7.87 8.38
CA GLU A 32 -20.34 -8.62 7.32
C GLU A 32 -20.88 -10.02 7.07
N GLU A 33 -21.69 -10.57 7.97
CA GLU A 33 -22.28 -11.92 7.84
C GLU A 33 -23.15 -12.08 6.58
N SER A 34 -23.76 -10.99 6.10
CA SER A 34 -24.53 -10.98 4.85
C SER A 34 -23.66 -10.86 3.58
N ILE A 35 -22.40 -10.43 3.70
CA ILE A 35 -21.51 -10.09 2.57
C ILE A 35 -20.62 -11.29 2.18
N LEU A 36 -20.18 -12.07 3.16
CA LEU A 36 -19.26 -13.20 2.95
C LEU A 36 -19.85 -14.31 2.08
N ALA A 37 -21.17 -14.54 2.16
CA ALA A 37 -21.85 -15.55 1.35
C ALA A 37 -21.73 -15.33 -0.17
N LYS A 38 -21.48 -14.09 -0.62
CA LYS A 38 -21.33 -13.71 -2.05
C LYS A 38 -19.88 -13.37 -2.44
N ALA A 39 -18.92 -13.61 -1.55
CA ALA A 39 -17.55 -13.14 -1.76
C ALA A 39 -16.78 -13.95 -2.81
N SER A 40 -16.98 -15.27 -2.88
CA SER A 40 -16.30 -16.16 -3.83
C SER A 40 -16.71 -15.91 -5.28
N GLU A 41 -18.01 -15.82 -5.55
CA GLU A 41 -18.57 -15.51 -6.87
C GLU A 41 -18.06 -14.15 -7.37
N LYS A 42 -18.05 -13.13 -6.51
CA LYS A 42 -17.49 -11.82 -6.84
C LYS A 42 -16.00 -11.90 -7.15
N LYS A 43 -15.19 -12.63 -6.38
CA LYS A 43 -13.75 -12.79 -6.68
C LYS A 43 -13.53 -13.39 -8.07
N ALA A 44 -14.32 -14.40 -8.45
CA ALA A 44 -14.25 -14.99 -9.79
C ALA A 44 -14.65 -14.00 -10.90
N GLU A 45 -15.69 -13.19 -10.69
CA GLU A 45 -16.10 -12.15 -11.65
C GLU A 45 -15.00 -11.10 -11.86
N TYR A 46 -14.40 -10.60 -10.77
CA TYR A 46 -13.29 -9.64 -10.85
C TYR A 46 -12.06 -10.25 -11.50
N ARG A 47 -11.79 -11.52 -11.24
CA ARG A 47 -10.70 -12.25 -11.90
C ARG A 47 -10.91 -12.37 -13.41
N ASN A 48 -12.11 -12.76 -13.86
CA ASN A 48 -12.44 -12.83 -15.29
C ASN A 48 -12.33 -11.47 -15.97
N ASN A 49 -12.83 -10.41 -15.31
CA ASN A 49 -12.70 -9.04 -15.82
C ASN A 49 -11.23 -8.62 -15.91
N PHE A 50 -10.42 -8.94 -14.90
CA PHE A 50 -8.99 -8.68 -14.89
C PHE A 50 -8.28 -9.39 -16.04
N ASP A 51 -8.52 -10.69 -16.22
CA ASP A 51 -7.93 -11.50 -17.30
C ASP A 51 -8.23 -10.89 -18.68
N ARG A 52 -9.48 -10.46 -18.89
CA ARG A 52 -9.89 -9.74 -20.12
C ARG A 52 -9.11 -8.45 -20.32
N ILE A 53 -8.97 -7.61 -19.29
CA ILE A 53 -8.21 -6.35 -19.38
C ILE A 53 -6.74 -6.61 -19.68
N MET A 54 -6.13 -7.63 -19.07
CA MET A 54 -4.73 -7.98 -19.34
C MET A 54 -4.55 -8.39 -20.81
N LEU A 55 -5.42 -9.25 -21.35
CA LEU A 55 -5.41 -9.64 -22.76
C LEU A 55 -5.66 -8.45 -23.71
N GLU A 56 -6.55 -7.55 -23.34
CA GLU A 56 -6.86 -6.35 -24.11
C GLU A 56 -5.74 -5.30 -24.08
N THR A 57 -4.85 -5.34 -23.09
CA THR A 57 -3.80 -4.33 -22.92
C THR A 57 -2.45 -4.81 -23.44
N LYS A 58 -2.12 -6.08 -23.22
CA LYS A 58 -0.81 -6.67 -23.51
C LYS A 58 -0.31 -6.37 -24.92
N GLY A 59 0.87 -5.77 -25.02
CA GLY A 59 1.57 -5.49 -26.27
C GLY A 59 0.92 -4.41 -27.13
N LYS A 60 -0.06 -3.66 -26.62
CA LYS A 60 -0.74 -2.60 -27.39
C LYS A 60 -0.24 -1.20 -27.07
N ALA A 61 0.35 -1.00 -25.89
CA ALA A 61 0.96 0.26 -25.53
C ALA A 61 2.26 0.50 -26.32
N PRO A 62 2.63 1.75 -26.61
CA PRO A 62 3.84 2.06 -27.39
C PRO A 62 5.15 1.70 -26.67
N SER A 63 5.12 1.47 -25.35
CA SER A 63 6.30 1.18 -24.53
C SER A 63 6.05 0.01 -23.58
N TYR A 64 5.43 0.27 -22.43
CA TYR A 64 5.13 -0.71 -21.39
C TYR A 64 3.61 -0.86 -21.24
N ASP A 65 3.17 -2.07 -20.90
CA ASP A 65 1.75 -2.37 -20.65
C ASP A 65 1.32 -1.87 -19.27
N VAL A 66 2.23 -1.89 -18.30
CA VAL A 66 1.95 -1.56 -16.91
C VAL A 66 3.15 -0.93 -16.23
N ILE A 67 2.89 0.09 -15.41
CA ILE A 67 3.85 0.60 -14.45
C ILE A 67 3.54 -0.01 -13.08
N MET A 68 4.55 -0.55 -12.41
CA MET A 68 4.41 -1.20 -11.11
C MET A 68 5.08 -0.35 -10.04
N ALA A 69 4.30 0.13 -9.05
CA ALA A 69 4.86 0.72 -7.84
C ALA A 69 5.52 -0.38 -7.00
N TYR A 70 6.84 -0.53 -7.17
CA TYR A 70 7.60 -1.66 -6.66
C TYR A 70 8.47 -1.28 -5.46
N SER A 71 8.39 -2.04 -4.38
CA SER A 71 9.02 -1.71 -3.10
C SER A 71 10.07 -2.72 -2.64
N GLY A 72 10.25 -3.84 -3.35
CA GLY A 72 11.04 -4.98 -2.89
C GLY A 72 10.38 -5.83 -1.80
N GLY A 73 9.26 -5.38 -1.24
CA GLY A 73 8.48 -6.13 -0.26
C GLY A 73 7.69 -7.29 -0.88
N LYS A 74 7.26 -8.22 -0.03
CA LYS A 74 6.55 -9.47 -0.38
C LYS A 74 5.40 -9.23 -1.36
N ASP A 75 4.44 -8.38 -1.00
CA ASP A 75 3.22 -8.19 -1.81
C ASP A 75 3.49 -7.56 -3.17
N SER A 76 4.38 -6.56 -3.22
CA SER A 76 4.79 -5.94 -4.48
C SER A 76 5.62 -6.89 -5.36
N THR A 77 6.41 -7.78 -4.76
CA THR A 77 7.20 -8.78 -5.47
C THR A 77 6.31 -9.89 -6.05
N TYR A 78 5.33 -10.35 -5.26
CA TYR A 78 4.36 -11.33 -5.75
C TYR A 78 3.49 -10.75 -6.87
N THR A 79 3.10 -9.48 -6.74
CA THR A 79 2.34 -8.77 -7.79
C THR A 79 3.12 -8.69 -9.10
N ILE A 80 4.40 -8.30 -9.08
CA ILE A 80 5.19 -8.20 -10.30
C ILE A 80 5.45 -9.58 -10.94
N LYS A 81 5.65 -10.61 -10.12
CA LYS A 81 5.73 -12.02 -10.56
C LYS A 81 4.45 -12.43 -11.28
N LEU A 82 3.27 -12.20 -10.70
CA LEU A 82 1.99 -12.52 -11.32
C LEU A 82 1.82 -11.82 -12.67
N LEU A 83 2.07 -10.50 -12.72
CA LEU A 83 1.92 -9.73 -13.96
C LEU A 83 2.89 -10.20 -15.06
N LYS A 84 4.12 -10.60 -14.70
CA LYS A 84 5.13 -11.08 -15.64
C LYS A 84 4.88 -12.52 -16.07
N GLU A 85 4.77 -13.47 -15.15
CA GLU A 85 4.73 -14.89 -15.47
C GLU A 85 3.36 -15.35 -15.97
N LEU A 86 2.28 -14.87 -15.35
CA LEU A 86 0.93 -15.33 -15.69
C LEU A 86 0.38 -14.60 -16.91
N TYR A 87 0.65 -13.30 -17.02
CA TYR A 87 0.11 -12.46 -18.11
C TYR A 87 1.14 -12.10 -19.17
N GLY A 88 2.44 -12.22 -18.89
CA GLY A 88 3.49 -11.85 -19.86
C GLY A 88 3.48 -10.38 -20.22
N LEU A 89 3.10 -9.50 -19.28
CA LEU A 89 3.09 -8.05 -19.53
C LEU A 89 4.51 -7.49 -19.64
N ASN A 90 4.68 -6.46 -20.46
CA ASN A 90 5.86 -5.61 -20.45
C ASN A 90 5.72 -4.61 -19.30
N ILE A 91 6.58 -4.74 -18.28
CA ILE A 91 6.46 -4.01 -17.01
C ILE A 91 7.57 -2.98 -16.91
N LEU A 92 7.21 -1.77 -16.46
CA LEU A 92 8.14 -0.81 -15.89
C LEU A 92 7.98 -0.76 -14.38
N ALA A 93 8.98 -1.22 -13.63
CA ALA A 93 8.98 -1.10 -12.18
C ALA A 93 9.47 0.30 -11.75
N VAL A 94 8.78 0.92 -10.79
CA VAL A 94 9.20 2.21 -10.20
C VAL A 94 9.29 2.08 -8.69
N THR A 95 10.46 2.40 -8.14
CA THR A 95 10.67 2.49 -6.70
C THR A 95 10.89 3.93 -6.27
N PHE A 96 10.09 4.37 -5.32
CA PHE A 96 10.31 5.62 -4.61
C PHE A 96 11.26 5.37 -3.43
N ASP A 97 12.47 5.90 -3.54
CA ASP A 97 13.44 5.84 -2.44
C ASP A 97 13.12 6.92 -1.41
N ASN A 98 12.33 6.53 -0.42
CA ASN A 98 11.99 7.39 0.72
C ASN A 98 13.12 7.52 1.74
N HIS A 99 14.34 7.08 1.42
CA HIS A 99 15.52 6.97 2.29
C HIS A 99 15.46 5.88 3.37
N PHE A 100 14.30 5.26 3.60
CA PHE A 100 14.09 4.21 4.60
C PHE A 100 13.78 2.84 3.98
N VAL A 101 14.00 2.66 2.67
CA VAL A 101 13.92 1.33 2.04
C VAL A 101 15.05 0.44 2.62
N SER A 102 14.68 -0.75 3.12
CA SER A 102 15.62 -1.71 3.70
C SER A 102 16.71 -2.08 2.68
N PRO A 103 17.98 -2.21 3.09
CA PRO A 103 19.02 -2.82 2.26
C PRO A 103 18.65 -4.20 1.72
N GLY A 104 17.92 -5.01 2.50
CA GLY A 104 17.38 -6.29 2.04
C GLY A 104 16.35 -6.12 0.93
N ALA A 105 15.47 -5.12 1.06
CA ALA A 105 14.50 -4.79 0.01
C ALA A 105 15.17 -4.27 -1.27
N TRP A 106 16.26 -3.52 -1.20
CA TRP A 106 17.06 -3.13 -2.38
C TRP A 106 17.66 -4.34 -3.09
N LYS A 107 18.26 -5.28 -2.35
CA LYS A 107 18.77 -6.54 -2.92
C LYS A 107 17.65 -7.34 -3.59
N ASN A 108 16.47 -7.39 -2.97
CA ASN A 108 15.30 -8.03 -3.56
C ASN A 108 14.87 -7.34 -4.85
N ILE A 109 14.88 -6.00 -4.88
CA ILE A 109 14.53 -5.24 -6.09
C ILE A 109 15.42 -5.65 -7.25
N GLU A 110 16.74 -5.53 -7.07
CA GLU A 110 17.74 -5.89 -8.09
C GLU A 110 17.58 -7.34 -8.55
N LYS A 111 17.51 -8.27 -7.58
CA LYS A 111 17.42 -9.69 -7.87
C LYS A 111 16.17 -10.05 -8.66
N VAL A 112 15.02 -9.50 -8.26
CA VAL A 112 13.73 -9.83 -8.88
C VAL A 112 13.62 -9.19 -10.26
N THR A 113 14.05 -7.94 -10.42
CA THR A 113 13.99 -7.26 -11.73
C THR A 113 14.88 -7.96 -12.76
N ASP A 114 16.06 -8.42 -12.37
CA ASP A 114 16.94 -9.21 -13.24
C ASP A 114 16.32 -10.56 -13.58
N THR A 115 15.80 -11.26 -12.57
CA THR A 115 15.19 -12.60 -12.74
C THR A 115 13.97 -12.56 -13.64
N LEU A 116 13.13 -11.54 -13.47
CA LEU A 116 11.90 -11.37 -14.26
C LEU A 116 12.12 -10.60 -15.56
N THR A 117 13.34 -10.12 -15.85
CA THR A 117 13.65 -9.24 -16.99
C THR A 117 12.68 -8.06 -17.06
N VAL A 118 12.70 -7.23 -16.01
CA VAL A 118 11.84 -6.06 -15.86
C VAL A 118 12.69 -4.81 -15.68
N ASP A 119 12.40 -3.78 -16.46
CA ASP A 119 13.08 -2.50 -16.33
C ASP A 119 12.69 -1.80 -15.03
N HIS A 120 13.65 -1.10 -14.42
CA HIS A 120 13.48 -0.46 -13.12
C HIS A 120 13.94 0.99 -13.11
N ILE A 121 13.09 1.87 -12.57
CA ILE A 121 13.42 3.26 -12.29
C ILE A 121 13.38 3.50 -10.78
N ARG A 122 14.50 3.98 -10.24
CA ARG A 122 14.59 4.53 -8.88
C ARG A 122 14.42 6.04 -8.92
N ILE A 123 13.48 6.55 -8.13
CA ILE A 123 13.28 7.99 -7.95
C ILE A 123 13.58 8.33 -6.50
N ARG A 124 14.63 9.14 -6.32
CA ARG A 124 15.15 9.49 -5.01
C ARG A 124 15.05 11.01 -4.76
N PRO A 125 14.06 11.48 -3.99
CA PRO A 125 14.02 12.86 -3.49
C PRO A 125 15.26 13.24 -2.66
N PRO A 126 15.64 14.53 -2.57
CA PRO A 126 16.65 15.02 -1.63
C PRO A 126 16.27 14.69 -0.18
N TRP A 127 17.26 14.35 0.65
CA TRP A 127 17.04 14.01 2.06
C TRP A 127 16.37 15.14 2.86
N PRO A 128 16.81 16.41 2.79
CA PRO A 128 16.22 17.47 3.61
C PRO A 128 14.70 17.63 3.44
N VAL A 129 14.20 17.48 2.20
CA VAL A 129 12.77 17.57 1.89
C VAL A 129 11.99 16.43 2.54
N ILE A 130 12.50 15.20 2.44
CA ILE A 130 11.86 14.01 3.00
C ILE A 130 11.94 13.98 4.51
N GLN A 131 13.08 14.39 5.09
CA GLN A 131 13.24 14.54 6.52
C GLN A 131 12.21 15.53 7.07
N LYS A 132 12.07 16.70 6.46
CA LYS A 132 11.07 17.71 6.87
C LYS A 132 9.64 17.16 6.82
N MET A 133 9.28 16.45 5.75
CA MET A 133 7.97 15.80 5.62
C MET A 133 7.73 14.74 6.70
N PHE A 134 8.70 13.89 6.98
CA PHE A 134 8.56 12.84 8.00
C PHE A 134 8.58 13.40 9.42
N CYS A 135 9.41 14.40 9.73
CA CYS A 135 9.35 15.08 11.02
C CYS A 135 8.01 15.79 11.24
N LEU A 136 7.46 16.45 10.21
CA LEU A 136 6.13 17.07 10.29
C LEU A 136 5.05 16.02 10.62
N THR A 137 5.01 14.93 9.86
CA THR A 137 3.98 13.89 9.96
C THR A 137 4.16 12.97 11.17
N ALA A 138 5.37 12.87 11.71
CA ALA A 138 5.63 12.24 12.99
C ALA A 138 5.04 13.04 14.15
N ASN A 139 5.16 14.37 14.10
CA ASN A 139 4.68 15.27 15.16
C ASN A 139 3.20 15.65 15.01
N ASN A 140 2.64 15.61 13.79
CA ASN A 140 1.30 16.13 13.48
C ASN A 140 0.48 15.19 12.59
N ASP A 141 -0.84 15.20 12.81
CA ASP A 141 -1.82 14.48 11.99
C ASP A 141 -2.44 15.52 11.08
N ILE A 142 -1.84 15.68 9.92
CA ILE A 142 -2.23 16.67 8.91
C ILE A 142 -3.32 16.15 7.97
N PHE A 143 -3.73 14.88 8.13
CA PHE A 143 -4.73 14.22 7.31
C PHE A 143 -6.03 13.97 8.06
N SER A 144 -7.13 13.79 7.31
CA SER A 144 -8.44 13.53 7.89
C SER A 144 -8.44 12.25 8.74
N ARG A 145 -9.31 12.20 9.77
CA ARG A 145 -9.50 10.99 10.58
C ARG A 145 -9.82 9.77 9.73
N THR A 146 -10.63 9.92 8.69
CA THR A 146 -10.99 8.82 7.77
C THR A 146 -9.78 8.27 7.03
N THR A 147 -8.83 9.12 6.63
CA THR A 147 -7.56 8.68 6.02
C THR A 147 -6.73 7.89 7.02
N LEU A 148 -6.67 8.36 8.27
CA LEU A 148 -5.88 7.77 9.34
C LEU A 148 -6.44 6.43 9.87
N LEU A 149 -7.67 6.07 9.53
CA LEU A 149 -8.22 4.73 9.83
C LEU A 149 -7.48 3.58 9.13
N ARG A 150 -6.69 3.89 8.08
CA ARG A 150 -6.08 2.88 7.20
C ARG A 150 -4.55 2.96 7.13
N ALA A 151 -3.96 4.03 7.67
CA ALA A 151 -2.51 4.24 7.63
C ALA A 151 -2.11 5.34 8.63
N SER A 152 -0.85 5.31 9.07
CA SER A 152 -0.27 6.41 9.84
C SER A 152 -0.15 7.69 8.99
N SER A 153 0.01 8.84 9.65
CA SER A 153 0.28 10.13 8.98
C SER A 153 1.55 10.04 8.12
N ILE A 154 2.61 9.44 8.65
CA ILE A 154 3.88 9.19 7.94
C ILE A 154 3.66 8.36 6.67
N CYS A 155 3.00 7.20 6.78
CA CYS A 155 2.79 6.30 5.64
C CYS A 155 1.83 6.91 4.60
N THR A 156 0.83 7.69 5.06
CA THR A 156 -0.11 8.43 4.20
C THR A 156 0.60 9.45 3.32
N ALA A 157 1.51 10.24 3.90
CA ALA A 157 2.31 11.19 3.14
C ALA A 157 3.19 10.48 2.11
N CYS A 158 3.91 9.42 2.52
CA CYS A 158 4.79 8.66 1.64
C CYS A 158 4.03 8.03 0.46
N ILE A 159 2.95 7.28 0.71
CA ILE A 159 2.21 6.59 -0.35
C ILE A 159 1.52 7.58 -1.31
N GLY A 160 1.18 8.78 -0.83
CA GLY A 160 0.66 9.85 -1.68
C GLY A 160 1.66 10.32 -2.74
N LEU A 161 2.95 10.41 -2.39
CA LEU A 161 4.02 10.70 -3.34
C LEU A 161 4.22 9.53 -4.32
N VAL A 162 4.26 8.29 -3.82
CA VAL A 162 4.41 7.08 -4.68
C VAL A 162 3.30 7.00 -5.72
N LYS A 163 2.04 7.16 -5.30
CA LYS A 163 0.87 7.13 -6.20
C LYS A 163 0.95 8.23 -7.26
N SER A 164 1.29 9.44 -6.85
CA SER A 164 1.36 10.60 -7.75
C SER A 164 2.48 10.45 -8.78
N LEU A 165 3.61 9.91 -8.35
CA LEU A 165 4.76 9.65 -9.19
C LEU A 165 4.52 8.53 -10.21
N ALA A 166 3.94 7.41 -9.77
CA ALA A 166 3.59 6.31 -10.66
C ALA A 166 2.58 6.76 -11.74
N LEU A 167 1.57 7.56 -11.34
CA LEU A 167 0.63 8.15 -12.27
C LEU A 167 1.29 9.12 -13.26
N LYS A 168 2.17 10.01 -12.77
CA LYS A 168 2.89 10.96 -13.61
C LYS A 168 3.74 10.24 -14.66
N ALA A 169 4.53 9.26 -14.24
CA ALA A 169 5.34 8.45 -15.15
C ALA A 169 4.48 7.66 -16.15
N ALA A 170 3.36 7.09 -15.71
CA ALA A 170 2.43 6.40 -16.61
C ALA A 170 1.90 7.33 -17.71
N LEU A 171 1.51 8.55 -17.35
CA LEU A 171 1.02 9.54 -18.32
C LEU A 171 2.11 9.98 -19.31
N GLU A 172 3.29 10.31 -18.81
CA GLU A 172 4.43 10.77 -19.63
C GLU A 172 4.91 9.69 -20.59
N MET A 173 4.89 8.42 -20.16
CA MET A 173 5.33 7.27 -20.96
C MET A 173 4.20 6.58 -21.73
N SER A 174 2.97 7.10 -21.65
CA SER A 174 1.76 6.54 -22.27
C SER A 174 1.48 5.08 -21.89
N ILE A 175 1.68 4.75 -20.61
CA ILE A 175 1.44 3.42 -20.02
C ILE A 175 -0.02 3.34 -19.53
N PRO A 176 -0.82 2.36 -20.00
CA PRO A 176 -2.27 2.33 -19.75
C PRO A 176 -2.66 1.79 -18.37
N LEU A 177 -1.77 1.08 -17.67
CA LEU A 177 -2.05 0.47 -16.36
C LEU A 177 -1.07 0.94 -15.29
N VAL A 178 -1.57 1.14 -14.07
CA VAL A 178 -0.77 1.37 -12.86
C VAL A 178 -1.10 0.28 -11.85
N ALA A 179 -0.10 -0.49 -11.43
CA ALA A 179 -0.25 -1.59 -10.48
C ALA A 179 0.30 -1.24 -9.10
N PHE A 180 -0.40 -1.70 -8.06
CA PHE A 180 0.08 -1.67 -6.68
C PHE A 180 -0.14 -3.03 -6.00
N GLY A 181 0.88 -3.51 -5.28
CA GLY A 181 0.81 -4.78 -4.54
C GLY A 181 0.21 -4.59 -3.15
N TRP A 182 -1.09 -4.36 -3.09
CA TRP A 182 -1.83 -4.23 -1.84
C TRP A 182 -2.42 -5.56 -1.41
N SER A 183 -2.16 -5.97 -0.17
CA SER A 183 -2.69 -7.20 0.42
C SER A 183 -4.24 -7.21 0.43
N PRO A 184 -4.85 -8.40 0.54
CA PRO A 184 -6.29 -8.51 0.76
C PRO A 184 -6.71 -7.71 1.99
N GLY A 185 -7.66 -6.78 1.83
CA GLY A 185 -8.18 -5.95 2.93
C GLY A 185 -7.65 -4.51 2.98
N GLN A 186 -6.56 -4.19 2.26
CA GLN A 186 -6.11 -2.81 2.08
C GLN A 186 -7.02 -2.01 1.14
N ALA A 187 -7.52 -2.68 0.10
CA ALA A 187 -8.51 -2.15 -0.82
C ALA A 187 -9.77 -3.02 -0.83
N PRO A 188 -10.97 -2.41 -0.82
CA PRO A 188 -12.19 -3.10 -1.20
C PRO A 188 -12.07 -3.70 -2.61
N ILE A 189 -12.66 -4.87 -2.83
CA ILE A 189 -12.64 -5.54 -4.15
C ILE A 189 -13.20 -4.65 -5.27
N GLN A 190 -14.16 -3.78 -4.95
CA GLN A 190 -14.74 -2.81 -5.89
C GLN A 190 -13.74 -1.78 -6.42
N SER A 191 -12.64 -1.58 -5.69
CA SER A 191 -11.55 -0.71 -6.11
C SER A 191 -10.38 -1.47 -6.71
N ALA A 192 -10.46 -2.80 -6.84
CA ALA A 192 -9.36 -3.62 -7.35
C ALA A 192 -9.00 -3.32 -8.82
N ILE A 193 -9.97 -2.83 -9.58
CA ILE A 193 -9.81 -2.41 -10.98
C ILE A 193 -10.57 -1.10 -11.13
N MET A 194 -9.85 0.02 -11.33
CA MET A 194 -10.48 1.35 -11.33
C MET A 194 -9.89 2.24 -12.42
N LYS A 195 -10.74 2.69 -13.36
CA LYS A 195 -10.35 3.74 -14.31
C LYS A 195 -10.18 5.05 -13.54
N THR A 196 -9.00 5.66 -13.64
CA THR A 196 -8.75 6.91 -12.91
C THR A 196 -9.49 8.07 -13.57
N ASN A 197 -10.17 8.88 -12.76
CA ASN A 197 -10.89 10.07 -13.20
C ASN A 197 -10.01 11.31 -12.99
N PRO A 198 -9.68 12.10 -14.04
CA PRO A 198 -8.79 13.26 -13.92
C PRO A 198 -9.23 14.29 -12.88
N ALA A 199 -10.54 14.58 -12.80
CA ALA A 199 -11.09 15.54 -11.84
C ALA A 199 -10.95 15.05 -10.39
N LEU A 200 -11.23 13.76 -10.14
CA LEU A 200 -11.07 13.16 -8.83
C LEU A 200 -9.59 13.11 -8.40
N ILE A 201 -8.68 12.79 -9.32
CA ILE A 201 -7.23 12.84 -9.04
C ILE A 201 -6.80 14.28 -8.74
N ARG A 202 -7.26 15.26 -9.51
CA ARG A 202 -6.97 16.69 -9.28
C ARG A 202 -7.41 17.12 -7.87
N GLN A 203 -8.62 16.73 -7.47
CA GLN A 203 -9.13 16.99 -6.12
C GLN A 203 -8.28 16.32 -5.04
N THR A 204 -7.95 15.03 -5.23
CA THR A 204 -7.17 14.25 -4.26
C THR A 204 -5.75 14.78 -4.09
N GLN A 205 -5.05 15.10 -5.19
CA GLN A 205 -3.71 15.68 -5.14
C GLN A 205 -3.75 17.10 -4.56
N SER A 206 -4.76 17.92 -4.89
CA SER A 206 -4.92 19.24 -4.28
C SER A 206 -5.12 19.16 -2.77
N ALA A 207 -5.96 18.22 -2.29
CA ALA A 207 -6.17 18.00 -0.87
C ALA A 207 -4.88 17.53 -0.17
N LEU A 208 -4.11 16.64 -0.80
CA LEU A 208 -2.85 16.16 -0.24
C LEU A 208 -1.80 17.29 -0.15
N ILE A 209 -1.65 18.10 -1.20
CA ILE A 209 -0.71 19.23 -1.21
C ILE A 209 -1.10 20.25 -0.14
N LYS A 210 -2.39 20.59 -0.02
CA LYS A 210 -2.91 21.55 0.96
C LYS A 210 -2.80 21.09 2.42
N ALA A 211 -2.60 19.80 2.66
CA ALA A 211 -2.36 19.29 4.00
C ALA A 211 -0.95 19.64 4.52
N PHE A 212 0.00 19.91 3.61
CA PHE A 212 1.35 20.34 3.98
C PHE A 212 1.41 21.87 4.16
N PRO A 213 2.30 22.36 5.05
CA PRO A 213 2.73 23.75 5.04
C PRO A 213 3.16 24.21 3.64
N GLU A 214 2.90 25.47 3.31
CA GLU A 214 3.05 26.00 1.94
C GLU A 214 4.46 25.79 1.36
N ASP A 215 5.49 26.01 2.17
CA ASP A 215 6.89 25.84 1.80
C ASP A 215 7.23 24.38 1.46
N LEU A 216 6.81 23.43 2.30
CA LEU A 216 6.98 22.00 2.04
C LEU A 216 6.11 21.53 0.86
N GLY A 217 4.88 22.03 0.74
CA GLY A 217 4.00 21.75 -0.39
C GLY A 217 4.64 22.18 -1.72
N HIS A 218 5.33 23.32 -1.73
CA HIS A 218 6.09 23.79 -2.89
C HIS A 218 7.27 22.87 -3.22
N GLU A 219 8.04 22.41 -2.23
CA GLU A 219 9.15 21.46 -2.43
C GLU A 219 8.67 20.11 -2.97
N LEU A 220 7.50 19.64 -2.55
CA LEU A 220 6.91 18.36 -2.95
C LEU A 220 6.15 18.42 -4.29
N ARG A 221 5.90 19.62 -4.84
CA ARG A 221 5.06 19.81 -6.05
C ARG A 221 5.50 18.96 -7.25
N ASN A 222 6.79 18.65 -7.36
CA ASN A 222 7.38 17.94 -8.49
C ASN A 222 6.93 16.47 -8.59
N PHE A 223 6.45 15.88 -7.50
CA PHE A 223 5.89 14.52 -7.46
C PHE A 223 4.44 14.47 -7.95
N PHE A 224 3.77 15.61 -8.04
CA PHE A 224 2.37 15.72 -8.46
C PHE A 224 2.24 16.06 -9.93
N LEU A 225 1.03 15.89 -10.47
CA LEU A 225 0.74 16.27 -11.84
C LEU A 225 0.73 17.80 -11.97
N PRO A 226 1.44 18.37 -12.95
CA PRO A 226 1.24 19.76 -13.34
C PRO A 226 -0.23 20.02 -13.69
N GLY A 227 -0.74 21.23 -13.40
CA GLY A 227 -2.15 21.57 -13.65
C GLY A 227 -2.60 21.32 -15.09
N SER A 228 -1.71 21.55 -16.07
CA SER A 228 -1.95 21.29 -17.50
C SER A 228 -2.09 19.81 -17.85
N TYR A 229 -1.52 18.90 -17.06
CA TYR A 229 -1.53 17.46 -17.37
C TYR A 229 -2.94 16.87 -17.26
N TYR A 230 -3.78 17.35 -16.34
CA TYR A 230 -5.14 16.82 -16.22
C TYR A 230 -5.98 17.06 -17.48
N ASP A 231 -5.75 18.18 -18.17
CA ASP A 231 -6.46 18.53 -19.40
C ASP A 231 -5.78 17.92 -20.63
N PHE A 232 -4.44 17.99 -20.69
CA PHE A 232 -3.65 17.43 -21.80
C PHE A 232 -3.72 15.90 -21.90
N TYR A 233 -3.80 15.21 -20.76
CA TYR A 233 -3.90 13.75 -20.69
C TYR A 233 -5.31 13.25 -20.38
N LYS A 234 -6.35 14.08 -20.39
CA LYS A 234 -7.70 13.74 -19.87
C LYS A 234 -8.24 12.37 -20.33
N ASP A 235 -7.99 11.99 -21.58
CA ASP A 235 -8.49 10.73 -22.18
C ASP A 235 -7.50 9.55 -22.05
N ARG A 236 -6.30 9.80 -21.50
CA ARG A 236 -5.18 8.87 -21.38
C ARG A 236 -4.84 8.47 -19.94
N PHE A 237 -5.66 8.90 -18.97
CA PHE A 237 -5.47 8.50 -17.57
C PHE A 237 -5.51 6.96 -17.43
N PRO A 238 -4.52 6.35 -16.75
CA PRO A 238 -4.39 4.91 -16.70
C PRO A 238 -5.46 4.27 -15.81
N GLN A 239 -5.57 2.95 -15.89
CA GLN A 239 -6.38 2.17 -14.97
C GLN A 239 -5.52 1.66 -13.81
N ASN A 240 -5.98 1.85 -12.58
CA ASN A 240 -5.35 1.27 -11.41
C ASN A 240 -5.77 -0.20 -11.27
N ILE A 241 -4.80 -1.06 -10.97
CA ILE A 241 -5.03 -2.49 -10.71
C ILE A 241 -4.37 -2.96 -9.41
N HIS A 242 -5.10 -3.79 -8.66
CA HIS A 242 -4.70 -4.38 -7.38
C HIS A 242 -5.00 -5.88 -7.40
N PRO A 243 -4.18 -6.71 -8.07
CA PRO A 243 -4.52 -8.10 -8.35
C PRO A 243 -4.71 -8.94 -7.09
N LEU A 244 -3.97 -8.66 -6.01
CA LEU A 244 -4.06 -9.45 -4.78
C LEU A 244 -5.42 -9.31 -4.05
N ALA A 245 -6.30 -8.39 -4.46
CA ALA A 245 -7.63 -8.26 -3.89
C ALA A 245 -8.57 -9.43 -4.25
N PHE A 246 -8.29 -10.15 -5.35
CA PHE A 246 -9.11 -11.27 -5.85
C PHE A 246 -8.30 -12.53 -6.19
N PHE A 247 -6.98 -12.47 -6.20
CA PHE A 247 -6.14 -13.66 -6.25
C PHE A 247 -6.09 -14.37 -4.89
N ASP A 248 -5.83 -15.68 -4.93
CA ASP A 248 -5.57 -16.45 -3.71
C ASP A 248 -4.33 -15.92 -3.02
N TYR A 249 -4.49 -15.63 -1.73
CA TYR A 249 -3.45 -15.02 -0.91
C TYR A 249 -3.18 -15.92 0.29
N ASN A 250 -1.98 -16.48 0.33
CA ASN A 250 -1.45 -17.21 1.46
C ASN A 250 0.01 -16.76 1.63
N GLU A 251 0.32 -16.17 2.78
CA GLU A 251 1.61 -15.52 3.01
C GLU A 251 2.78 -16.51 2.91
N ASP A 252 2.67 -17.69 3.54
CA ASP A 252 3.72 -18.71 3.53
C ASP A 252 3.98 -19.24 2.12
N ARG A 253 2.91 -19.53 1.37
CA ARG A 253 3.04 -19.95 -0.04
C ARG A 253 3.73 -18.89 -0.88
N ILE A 254 3.32 -17.63 -0.71
CA ILE A 254 3.94 -16.50 -1.43
C ILE A 254 5.42 -16.41 -1.08
N ILE A 255 5.80 -16.44 0.20
CA ILE A 255 7.20 -16.37 0.62
C ILE A 255 8.02 -17.51 0.02
N ASN A 256 7.49 -18.74 0.03
CA ASN A 256 8.15 -19.91 -0.55
C ASN A 256 8.34 -19.79 -2.07
N GLU A 257 7.33 -19.32 -2.79
CA GLU A 257 7.44 -19.06 -4.24
C GLU A 257 8.49 -17.99 -4.54
N LEU A 258 8.49 -16.90 -3.77
CA LEU A 258 9.42 -15.80 -3.95
C LEU A 258 10.87 -16.21 -3.64
N ALA A 259 11.07 -17.04 -2.62
CA ALA A 259 12.38 -17.60 -2.27
C ALA A 259 13.01 -18.38 -3.44
N GLY A 260 12.20 -19.06 -4.25
CA GLY A 260 12.64 -19.74 -5.48
C GLY A 260 13.27 -18.81 -6.53
N MET A 261 12.94 -17.52 -6.52
CA MET A 261 13.54 -16.49 -7.38
C MET A 261 14.72 -15.76 -6.72
N GLY A 262 15.12 -16.18 -5.51
CA GLY A 262 16.17 -15.55 -4.72
C GLY A 262 15.73 -14.33 -3.91
N TRP A 263 14.42 -14.07 -3.81
CA TRP A 263 13.88 -13.08 -2.87
C TRP A 263 14.08 -13.55 -1.43
N GLN A 264 14.46 -12.65 -0.53
CA GLN A 264 14.66 -12.96 0.89
C GLN A 264 13.91 -11.96 1.75
N ALA A 265 13.15 -12.45 2.74
CA ALA A 265 12.48 -11.58 3.70
C ALA A 265 13.52 -10.72 4.44
N PRO A 266 13.41 -9.38 4.41
CA PRO A 266 14.28 -8.54 5.21
C PRO A 266 14.12 -8.83 6.70
N LYS A 267 15.24 -8.78 7.44
CA LYS A 267 15.27 -9.04 8.89
C LYS A 267 15.23 -7.76 9.72
N ASP A 268 15.25 -6.61 9.07
CA ASP A 268 15.36 -5.28 9.63
C ASP A 268 14.06 -4.47 9.50
N THR A 269 12.94 -5.14 9.21
CA THR A 269 11.60 -4.55 9.09
C THR A 269 10.65 -5.16 10.13
N ASP A 270 9.63 -4.40 10.53
CA ASP A 270 8.65 -4.88 11.52
C ASP A 270 7.68 -5.93 10.96
N THR A 271 6.78 -6.43 11.82
CA THR A 271 5.80 -7.48 11.50
C THR A 271 4.79 -7.12 10.40
N ASN A 272 4.64 -5.83 10.08
CA ASN A 272 3.67 -5.31 9.12
C ASN A 272 4.36 -4.67 7.89
N SER A 273 5.68 -4.74 7.79
CA SER A 273 6.44 -4.29 6.62
C SER A 273 7.48 -5.32 6.21
N SER A 274 7.66 -5.50 4.91
CA SER A 274 8.76 -6.29 4.33
C SER A 274 9.67 -5.42 3.45
N ASN A 275 9.67 -4.10 3.66
CA ASN A 275 10.43 -3.17 2.83
C ASN A 275 10.95 -1.90 3.50
N CYS A 276 10.35 -1.44 4.61
CA CYS A 276 10.54 -0.07 5.10
C CYS A 276 10.99 -0.05 6.56
N LEU A 277 12.14 0.58 6.81
CA LEU A 277 12.75 0.77 8.13
C LEU A 277 12.05 1.85 8.97
N LEU A 278 11.15 2.64 8.38
CA LEU A 278 10.40 3.70 9.07
C LEU A 278 9.11 3.20 9.72
N ASN A 279 8.66 1.99 9.35
CA ASN A 279 7.30 1.55 9.64
C ASN A 279 7.04 1.33 11.14
N ALA A 280 7.99 0.74 11.87
CA ALA A 280 7.89 0.54 13.33
C ALA A 280 7.67 1.86 14.08
N PHE A 281 8.44 2.90 13.71
CA PHE A 281 8.29 4.24 14.27
C PHE A 281 6.94 4.87 13.86
N ALA A 282 6.54 4.71 12.61
CA ALA A 282 5.25 5.22 12.13
C ALA A 282 4.06 4.58 12.86
N ASN A 283 4.14 3.28 13.14
CA ASN A 283 3.16 2.54 13.95
C ASN A 283 3.14 3.04 15.38
N GLN A 284 4.30 3.19 16.04
CA GLN A 284 4.40 3.71 17.39
C GLN A 284 3.73 5.09 17.50
N VAL A 285 4.10 6.03 16.62
CA VAL A 285 3.50 7.37 16.58
C VAL A 285 1.99 7.30 16.42
N HIS A 286 1.50 6.46 15.51
CA HIS A 286 0.07 6.34 15.26
C HIS A 286 -0.68 5.77 16.46
N ILE A 287 -0.17 4.70 17.07
CA ILE A 287 -0.77 4.05 18.25
C ILE A 287 -0.84 5.04 19.42
N THR A 288 0.26 5.74 19.71
CA THR A 288 0.30 6.73 20.81
C THR A 288 -0.73 7.84 20.62
N ARG A 289 -0.98 8.27 19.38
CA ARG A 289 -1.83 9.44 19.09
C ARG A 289 -3.29 9.09 18.84
N ASN A 290 -3.56 7.90 18.27
CA ASN A 290 -4.90 7.49 17.83
C ASN A 290 -5.48 6.33 18.66
N GLY A 291 -4.68 5.66 19.49
CA GLY A 291 -5.15 4.60 20.40
C GLY A 291 -5.39 3.24 19.75
N PHE A 292 -5.02 3.06 18.48
CA PHE A 292 -5.12 1.78 17.75
C PHE A 292 -3.98 1.64 16.73
N HIS A 293 -3.72 0.42 16.26
CA HIS A 293 -2.67 0.15 15.27
C HIS A 293 -3.14 0.52 13.84
N PRO A 294 -2.32 1.17 13.00
CA PRO A 294 -2.79 1.67 11.68
C PRO A 294 -3.21 0.55 10.72
N TYR A 295 -2.67 -0.66 10.90
CA TYR A 295 -3.02 -1.85 10.10
C TYR A 295 -4.21 -2.65 10.66
N VAL A 296 -4.78 -2.28 11.81
CA VAL A 296 -5.79 -3.13 12.49
C VAL A 296 -7.05 -3.32 11.65
N TRP A 297 -7.42 -2.32 10.84
CA TRP A 297 -8.57 -2.44 9.93
C TRP A 297 -8.36 -3.51 8.87
N GLU A 298 -7.19 -3.48 8.21
CA GLU A 298 -6.78 -4.44 7.19
C GLU A 298 -6.70 -5.86 7.77
N ILE A 299 -5.94 -6.05 8.84
CA ILE A 299 -5.74 -7.36 9.44
C ILE A 299 -7.04 -7.92 10.01
N ALA A 300 -7.88 -7.09 10.64
CA ALA A 300 -9.20 -7.53 11.07
C ALA A 300 -10.09 -7.95 9.90
N ASN A 301 -9.93 -7.33 8.72
CA ASN A 301 -10.64 -7.73 7.52
C ASN A 301 -10.13 -9.08 6.98
N MET A 302 -8.82 -9.32 6.98
CA MET A 302 -8.24 -10.61 6.61
C MET A 302 -8.74 -11.74 7.52
N VAL A 303 -8.83 -11.49 8.82
CA VAL A 303 -9.40 -12.44 9.80
C VAL A 303 -10.88 -12.71 9.51
N ARG A 304 -11.69 -11.69 9.22
CA ARG A 304 -13.12 -11.88 8.88
C ARG A 304 -13.33 -12.68 7.60
N GLN A 305 -12.41 -12.57 6.65
CA GLN A 305 -12.46 -13.27 5.37
C GLN A 305 -11.85 -14.68 5.41
N GLY A 306 -11.31 -15.12 6.55
CA GLY A 306 -10.65 -16.42 6.69
C GLY A 306 -9.31 -16.51 5.95
N VAL A 307 -8.71 -15.38 5.59
CA VAL A 307 -7.38 -15.32 4.94
C VAL A 307 -6.26 -15.45 5.97
N MET A 308 -6.54 -15.06 7.22
CA MET A 308 -5.60 -15.06 8.33
C MET A 308 -6.29 -15.59 9.60
N GLU A 309 -5.58 -16.40 10.37
CA GLU A 309 -6.07 -16.86 11.66
C GLU A 309 -6.14 -15.71 12.66
N ARG A 310 -7.15 -15.72 13.55
CA ARG A 310 -7.33 -14.63 14.52
C ARG A 310 -6.09 -14.43 15.40
N GLN A 311 -5.48 -15.52 15.84
CA GLN A 311 -4.31 -15.48 16.72
C GLN A 311 -3.10 -14.84 16.03
N GLU A 312 -2.85 -15.19 14.77
CA GLU A 312 -1.83 -14.54 13.94
C GLU A 312 -2.11 -13.04 13.79
N GLY A 313 -3.37 -12.67 13.58
CA GLY A 313 -3.78 -11.26 13.51
C GLY A 313 -3.55 -10.50 14.82
N ILE A 314 -3.76 -11.14 15.98
CA ILE A 314 -3.46 -10.57 17.29
C ILE A 314 -1.96 -10.33 17.43
N GLU A 315 -1.15 -11.33 17.11
CA GLU A 315 0.31 -11.25 17.19
C GLU A 315 0.86 -10.15 16.28
N LYS A 316 0.37 -10.03 15.04
CA LYS A 316 0.81 -8.97 14.11
C LYS A 316 0.44 -7.55 14.52
N ILE A 317 -0.61 -7.36 15.31
CA ILE A 317 -1.15 -6.02 15.62
C ILE A 317 -0.81 -5.54 17.03
N TYR A 318 -0.79 -6.46 17.99
CA TYR A 318 -0.64 -6.14 19.41
C TYR A 318 0.74 -6.48 19.97
N THR A 319 1.67 -6.97 19.14
CA THR A 319 3.09 -7.04 19.49
C THR A 319 3.67 -5.63 19.56
N GLU A 320 4.51 -5.40 20.57
CA GLU A 320 5.21 -4.12 20.72
C GLU A 320 6.12 -3.83 19.52
N GLN A 321 6.16 -2.56 19.12
CA GLN A 321 7.03 -2.14 18.03
C GLN A 321 8.50 -2.29 18.43
N ASP A 322 9.32 -2.84 17.53
CA ASP A 322 10.74 -3.08 17.80
C ASP A 322 11.46 -1.78 18.20
N SER A 323 11.96 -1.75 19.43
CA SER A 323 12.58 -0.55 20.02
C SER A 323 13.84 -0.10 19.28
N GLN A 324 14.59 -1.03 18.67
CA GLN A 324 15.80 -0.71 17.90
C GLN A 324 15.42 -0.07 16.57
N MET A 325 14.41 -0.60 15.88
CA MET A 325 13.90 -0.03 14.62
C MET A 325 13.29 1.36 14.84
N VAL A 326 12.52 1.52 15.93
CA VAL A 326 11.98 2.82 16.34
C VAL A 326 13.11 3.81 16.59
N LYS A 327 14.13 3.42 17.36
CA LYS A 327 15.29 4.26 17.68
C LYS A 327 16.04 4.65 16.42
N TYR A 328 16.32 3.71 15.51
CA TYR A 328 16.98 3.97 14.25
C TYR A 328 16.27 5.06 13.44
N ALA A 329 14.94 4.97 13.31
CA ALA A 329 14.17 5.96 12.58
C ALA A 329 14.21 7.35 13.24
N LYS A 330 14.09 7.41 14.58
CA LYS A 330 14.18 8.66 15.36
C LYS A 330 15.55 9.32 15.21
N ASP A 331 16.62 8.56 15.46
CA ASP A 331 18.00 9.04 15.37
C ASP A 331 18.27 9.61 13.96
N ARG A 332 17.81 8.91 12.92
CA ARG A 332 17.98 9.36 11.53
C ARG A 332 17.16 10.61 11.20
N LEU A 333 15.96 10.74 11.76
CA LEU A 333 15.12 11.93 11.59
C LEU A 333 15.58 13.11 12.44
N GLY A 334 16.40 12.88 13.47
CA GLY A 334 16.82 13.89 14.44
C GLY A 334 15.70 14.24 15.43
N LEU A 335 14.93 13.23 15.87
CA LEU A 335 13.78 13.35 16.77
C LEU A 335 14.04 12.78 18.16
#